data_AF-A0A512M1X9-F1
#
_entry.id   AF-A0A512M1X9-F1
#
_cell.length_a   1.000
_cell.length_b   1.000
_cell.length_c   1.000
_cell.angle_alpha   90.00
_cell.angle_beta   90.00
_cell.angle_gamma   90.00
#
_symmetry.space_group_name_H-M   'P 1'
#
loop_
_entity.id
_entity.type
_entity.pdbx_description
1 polymer ?
#
loop_
_entity_poly.entity_id
_entity_poly.type
_entity_poly.pdbx_seq_one_letter_code
_entity_poly.pdbx_strand_id
1 'polypeptide(L)'
;MHHKAADMRKLLVWLALPLVGMGVASLLAELVDGGGAQQPVSIGLIFPEDGARVELVTPVIAEPKLQVMLPSSNVPLLGRVETLADRFIFVPSLPFTPGQKYVVKWVDASGAAQQAEFLIKPTPQEHPTVRLAPQAVLPANALKFYLHFSEPMEQGIFLDRLRLLDGDGKEVIGPFRETELWSPDGKRLTVWFHPGRQKTGVNLNEDEGPVLYAKMKHTLVVLGSWRSTHGVALGKDVRFDFQVGDADHAQPHMKRWEISAPKSGTRESLVVHFDEPLDTAVITGALRVKSGASDVVLADSRVSADGLQWSATPQQPWPSATFELHAEPTLEDLAGNSLEKLFEVDVSETKNLAQPMIVRNFETH
;
A
#
# COMPACT_ATOMS: atom_id res chain seq x y z
N MET A 1 57.19 39.67 -36.86
CA MET A 1 56.76 40.76 -37.75
C MET A 1 55.26 40.93 -37.61
N HIS A 2 54.85 42.16 -37.34
CA HIS A 2 53.49 42.61 -37.06
C HIS A 2 52.44 42.22 -38.10
N HIS A 3 51.21 41.98 -37.65
CA HIS A 3 49.96 42.65 -38.08
C HIS A 3 48.88 42.33 -37.02
N LYS A 4 48.40 43.35 -36.27
CA LYS A 4 47.16 44.13 -36.48
C LYS A 4 45.90 43.27 -36.29
N ALA A 5 44.85 43.66 -35.56
CA ALA A 5 44.55 44.85 -34.79
C ALA A 5 43.40 44.44 -33.84
N ALA A 6 43.41 45.01 -32.63
CA ALA A 6 42.26 44.95 -31.73
C ALA A 6 41.19 45.92 -32.25
N ASP A 7 39.96 45.44 -32.43
CA ASP A 7 38.78 46.29 -32.46
C ASP A 7 37.85 45.87 -31.31
N MET A 8 37.45 46.89 -30.56
CA MET A 8 36.98 46.83 -29.21
C MET A 8 35.59 47.44 -29.22
N ARG A 9 34.54 46.61 -29.36
CA ARG A 9 33.15 47.01 -29.13
C ARG A 9 32.23 45.79 -28.99
N LYS A 10 31.67 45.68 -27.77
CA LYS A 10 30.40 45.04 -27.41
C LYS A 10 30.31 43.51 -27.54
N LEU A 11 30.44 42.81 -26.41
CA LEU A 11 29.34 42.06 -25.78
C LEU A 11 29.86 41.51 -24.45
N LEU A 12 29.37 42.06 -23.34
CA LEU A 12 29.62 41.49 -22.02
C LEU A 12 28.83 40.18 -21.91
N VAL A 13 29.58 39.14 -21.60
CA VAL A 13 29.16 37.79 -21.25
C VAL A 13 28.17 37.82 -20.09
N TRP A 14 26.94 37.36 -20.31
CA TRP A 14 26.14 36.76 -19.24
C TRP A 14 26.43 35.25 -19.23
N LEU A 15 27.06 34.80 -18.15
CA LEU A 15 27.15 33.39 -17.78
C LEU A 15 25.74 32.91 -17.45
N ALA A 16 25.20 32.04 -18.30
CA ALA A 16 24.11 31.15 -17.93
C ALA A 16 24.70 29.97 -17.13
N LEU A 17 24.21 29.79 -15.90
CA LEU A 17 24.36 28.59 -15.08
C LEU A 17 22.98 28.32 -14.43
N PRO A 18 22.65 27.05 -14.14
CA PRO A 18 21.42 26.41 -14.59
C PRO A 18 20.31 26.50 -13.55
N LEU A 19 19.07 26.62 -14.03
CA LEU A 19 17.88 26.26 -13.26
C LEU A 19 17.99 24.80 -12.83
N VAL A 20 18.23 24.56 -11.55
CA VAL A 20 17.89 23.28 -10.91
C VAL A 20 16.37 23.29 -10.70
N GLY A 21 15.74 22.23 -11.21
CA GLY A 21 14.30 22.09 -11.28
C GLY A 21 13.58 22.21 -9.95
N MET A 22 12.66 23.17 -9.89
CA MET A 22 11.39 23.02 -9.21
C MET A 22 10.34 23.36 -10.26
N GLY A 23 9.40 22.44 -10.51
CA GLY A 23 8.26 22.70 -11.36
C GLY A 23 7.40 23.77 -10.72
N VAL A 24 7.61 25.03 -11.09
CA VAL A 24 6.71 26.13 -10.73
C VAL A 24 5.46 25.97 -11.58
N ALA A 25 4.45 25.27 -11.05
CA ALA A 25 3.11 25.38 -11.57
C ALA A 25 2.56 26.74 -11.11
N SER A 26 2.80 27.79 -11.90
CA SER A 26 2.16 29.09 -11.70
C SER A 26 0.67 28.96 -11.96
N LEU A 27 -0.11 28.61 -10.94
CA LEU A 27 -1.56 28.70 -11.01
C LEU A 27 -1.95 30.14 -10.67
N LEU A 28 -2.38 30.90 -11.70
CA LEU A 28 -3.02 32.19 -11.50
C LEU A 28 -4.24 31.99 -10.60
N ALA A 29 -4.21 32.53 -9.39
CA ALA A 29 -5.43 32.73 -8.61
C ALA A 29 -6.27 33.80 -9.34
N GLU A 30 -7.55 33.51 -9.63
CA GLU A 30 -8.47 34.51 -10.15
C GLU A 30 -8.68 35.60 -9.10
N LEU A 31 -8.23 36.82 -9.39
CA LEU A 31 -8.60 38.01 -8.64
C LEU A 31 -10.11 38.23 -8.81
N VAL A 32 -10.85 38.24 -7.72
CA VAL A 32 -12.21 38.81 -7.70
C VAL A 32 -12.05 40.33 -7.72
N ASP A 33 -12.60 40.94 -8.77
CA ASP A 33 -12.42 42.31 -9.22
C ASP A 33 -12.62 43.37 -8.13
N GLY A 34 -11.68 44.33 -8.08
CA GLY A 34 -11.72 45.54 -7.26
C GLY A 34 -11.14 46.68 -8.09
N GLY A 35 -12.01 47.36 -8.84
CA GLY A 35 -11.64 48.27 -9.91
C GLY A 35 -10.66 49.38 -9.56
N GLY A 36 -9.68 49.58 -10.43
CA GLY A 36 -8.75 50.70 -10.43
C GLY A 36 -7.50 50.38 -11.24
N ALA A 37 -7.19 51.20 -12.24
CA ALA A 37 -6.06 51.00 -13.16
C ALA A 37 -4.69 51.11 -12.43
N GLN A 38 -4.15 49.98 -11.99
CA GLN A 38 -2.75 49.79 -11.59
C GLN A 38 -2.30 48.42 -12.11
N GLN A 39 -1.01 48.28 -12.46
CA GLN A 39 -0.44 47.01 -12.97
C GLN A 39 -0.83 45.83 -12.07
N PRO A 40 -1.26 44.69 -12.63
CA PRO A 40 -1.85 43.62 -11.84
C PRO A 40 -0.83 43.02 -10.87
N VAL A 41 -1.12 43.10 -9.58
CA VAL A 41 -0.44 42.30 -8.55
C VAL A 41 -0.82 40.84 -8.78
N SER A 42 0.15 39.95 -9.00
CA SER A 42 -0.10 38.53 -9.22
C SER A 42 0.20 37.72 -7.96
N ILE A 43 -0.82 37.08 -7.38
CA ILE A 43 -0.61 36.19 -6.24
C ILE A 43 -0.28 34.80 -6.78
N GLY A 44 0.94 34.34 -6.52
CA GLY A 44 1.38 32.98 -6.80
C GLY A 44 1.13 32.07 -5.59
N LEU A 45 0.94 30.77 -5.83
CA LEU A 45 1.00 29.78 -4.77
C LEU A 45 2.11 28.80 -5.14
N ILE A 46 3.11 28.63 -4.29
CA ILE A 46 4.14 27.60 -4.47
C ILE A 46 3.73 26.39 -3.63
N PHE A 47 3.60 25.24 -4.28
CA PHE A 47 3.37 23.96 -3.61
C PHE A 47 4.64 23.10 -3.68
N PRO A 48 5.58 23.21 -2.72
CA PRO A 48 6.68 22.27 -2.61
C PRO A 48 6.25 20.95 -1.94
N GLU A 49 7.06 19.89 -2.12
CA GLU A 49 6.80 18.54 -1.60
C GLU A 49 6.72 18.45 -0.06
N ASP A 50 7.31 19.41 0.66
CA ASP A 50 7.33 19.47 2.13
C ASP A 50 6.15 20.25 2.73
N GLY A 51 5.20 20.72 1.90
CA GLY A 51 3.97 21.38 2.32
C GLY A 51 3.71 22.70 1.60
N ALA A 52 2.44 23.09 1.44
CA ALA A 52 2.04 24.28 0.69
C ALA A 52 2.62 25.58 1.31
N ARG A 53 3.20 26.44 0.47
CA ARG A 53 3.71 27.79 0.82
C ARG A 53 2.93 28.84 0.02
N VAL A 54 2.86 30.08 0.50
CA VAL A 54 2.20 31.19 -0.23
C VAL A 54 3.26 32.14 -0.74
N GLU A 55 3.27 32.38 -2.05
CA GLU A 55 4.21 33.28 -2.71
C GLU A 55 3.49 34.51 -3.24
N LEU A 56 3.63 35.65 -2.58
CA LEU A 56 3.10 36.89 -3.09
C LEU A 56 4.12 37.54 -4.04
N VAL A 57 3.91 37.41 -5.35
CA VAL A 57 4.71 38.13 -6.36
C VAL A 57 4.12 39.52 -6.58
N THR A 58 4.68 40.53 -5.92
CA THR A 58 4.23 41.92 -6.03
C THR A 58 5.29 42.79 -6.72
N PRO A 59 4.91 43.63 -7.70
CA PRO A 59 5.87 44.40 -8.50
C PRO A 59 6.52 45.61 -7.80
N VAL A 60 6.13 45.99 -6.57
CA VAL A 60 6.66 47.22 -5.94
C VAL A 60 6.96 47.09 -4.44
N ILE A 61 8.12 47.62 -4.05
CA ILE A 61 8.72 47.58 -2.71
C ILE A 61 8.46 48.89 -1.97
N ALA A 62 7.69 48.81 -0.88
CA ALA A 62 7.82 49.70 0.28
C ALA A 62 7.30 48.93 1.50
N GLU A 63 8.19 48.61 2.45
CA GLU A 63 7.97 47.88 3.72
C GLU A 63 6.97 46.70 3.70
N PRO A 64 7.40 45.43 3.88
CA PRO A 64 6.47 44.30 3.91
C PRO A 64 5.59 44.30 5.16
N LYS A 65 4.46 45.01 5.09
CA LYS A 65 3.31 44.74 5.96
C LYS A 65 2.45 43.64 5.33
N LEU A 66 3.08 42.49 5.01
CA LEU A 66 2.38 41.31 4.52
C LEU A 66 1.85 40.53 5.72
N GLN A 67 0.54 40.32 5.75
CA GLN A 67 -0.12 39.50 6.76
C GLN A 67 -1.01 38.47 6.06
N VAL A 68 -0.90 37.21 6.46
CA VAL A 68 -1.82 36.15 6.04
C VAL A 68 -2.71 35.80 7.22
N MET A 69 -4.01 35.63 7.00
CA MET A 69 -4.99 35.36 8.06
C MET A 69 -6.16 34.51 7.55
N LEU A 70 -6.95 33.98 8.47
CA LEU A 70 -8.24 33.38 8.14
C LEU A 70 -9.26 34.49 7.84
N PRO A 71 -10.22 34.29 6.92
CA PRO A 71 -11.25 35.30 6.61
C PRO A 71 -12.07 35.75 7.83
N SER A 72 -12.26 34.85 8.79
CA SER A 72 -13.00 35.09 10.04
C SER A 72 -12.16 35.68 11.17
N SER A 73 -10.86 35.92 10.95
CA SER A 73 -9.91 36.35 11.98
C SER A 73 -9.19 37.63 11.57
N ASN A 74 -8.95 38.50 12.55
CA ASN A 74 -8.06 39.65 12.40
C ASN A 74 -6.65 39.40 12.96
N VAL A 75 -6.36 38.16 13.38
CA VAL A 75 -5.06 37.74 13.89
C VAL A 75 -4.25 37.15 12.72
N PRO A 76 -3.06 37.71 12.40
CA PRO A 76 -2.17 37.12 11.40
C PRO A 76 -1.70 35.73 11.82
N LEU A 77 -1.58 34.83 10.85
CA LEU A 77 -0.92 33.55 11.02
C LEU A 77 0.54 33.77 11.40
N LEU A 78 1.03 32.92 12.31
CA LEU A 78 2.45 32.85 12.62
C LEU A 78 3.20 32.33 11.40
N GLY A 79 4.29 33.00 11.06
CA GLY A 79 5.14 32.65 9.93
C GLY A 79 6.26 33.66 9.79
N ARG A 80 7.11 33.44 8.79
CA ARG A 80 8.14 34.39 8.38
C ARG A 80 7.85 34.94 7.00
N VAL A 81 8.17 36.20 6.79
CA VAL A 81 8.13 36.85 5.48
C VAL A 81 9.56 36.92 4.95
N GLU A 82 9.84 36.21 3.87
CA GLU A 82 11.09 36.32 3.13
C GLU A 82 10.92 37.39 2.06
N THR A 83 11.84 38.36 2.02
CA THR A 83 11.83 39.45 1.04
C THR A 83 12.86 39.16 -0.04
N LEU A 84 12.43 39.13 -1.29
CA LEU A 84 13.28 39.02 -2.47
C LEU A 84 13.19 40.30 -3.30
N ALA A 85 14.01 40.40 -4.36
CA ALA A 85 14.13 41.60 -5.18
C ALA A 85 12.83 42.00 -5.90
N ASP A 86 11.92 41.06 -6.14
CA ASP A 86 10.68 41.25 -6.92
C ASP A 86 9.44 40.63 -6.26
N ARG A 87 9.53 40.13 -5.02
CA ARG A 87 8.44 39.39 -4.36
C ARG A 87 8.60 39.27 -2.84
N PHE A 88 7.50 38.93 -2.17
CA PHE A 88 7.47 38.51 -0.77
C PHE A 88 6.95 37.08 -0.67
N ILE A 89 7.65 36.24 0.09
CA ILE A 89 7.23 34.86 0.34
C ILE A 89 6.80 34.74 1.79
N PHE A 90 5.55 34.37 2.03
CA PHE A 90 5.09 34.04 3.36
C PHE A 90 5.22 32.54 3.60
N VAL A 91 6.07 32.18 4.55
CA VAL A 91 6.27 30.80 4.99
C VAL A 91 5.57 30.66 6.34
N PRO A 92 4.40 29.99 6.40
CA PRO A 92 3.70 29.82 7.67
C PRO A 92 4.50 28.89 8.59
N SER A 93 4.39 29.09 9.89
CA SER A 93 5.01 28.19 10.88
C SER A 93 4.33 26.82 10.93
N LEU A 94 3.12 26.70 10.39
CA LEU A 94 2.37 25.46 10.22
C LEU A 94 1.84 25.38 8.77
N PRO A 95 1.80 24.19 8.14
CA PRO A 95 1.26 24.05 6.79
C PRO A 95 -0.17 24.59 6.67
N PHE A 96 -0.50 25.18 5.52
CA PHE A 96 -1.88 25.57 5.27
C PHE A 96 -2.81 24.36 5.20
N THR A 97 -4.05 24.54 5.64
CA THR A 97 -5.06 23.47 5.65
C THR A 97 -5.69 23.32 4.26
N PRO A 98 -5.68 22.13 3.65
CA PRO A 98 -6.39 21.89 2.39
C PRO A 98 -7.90 22.18 2.51
N GLY A 99 -8.49 22.80 1.50
CA GLY A 99 -9.89 23.24 1.50
C GLY A 99 -10.15 24.53 2.28
N GLN A 100 -9.15 25.10 2.96
CA GLN A 100 -9.30 26.33 3.74
C GLN A 100 -9.04 27.57 2.87
N LYS A 101 -9.92 28.57 3.02
CA LYS A 101 -9.70 29.92 2.49
C LYS A 101 -8.84 30.74 3.45
N TYR A 102 -7.99 31.57 2.89
CA TYR A 102 -7.15 32.53 3.59
C TYR A 102 -7.22 33.89 2.89
N VAL A 103 -6.89 34.94 3.64
CA VAL A 103 -6.76 36.30 3.13
C VAL A 103 -5.32 36.73 3.31
N VAL A 104 -4.72 37.23 2.25
CA VAL A 104 -3.46 37.97 2.32
C VAL A 104 -3.75 39.46 2.26
N LYS A 105 -3.19 40.23 3.19
CA LYS A 105 -3.26 41.68 3.26
C LYS A 105 -1.86 42.25 3.11
N TRP A 106 -1.72 43.30 2.32
CA TRP A 106 -0.46 44.02 2.14
C TRP A 106 -0.70 45.52 1.97
N VAL A 107 0.38 46.31 2.05
CA VAL A 107 0.36 47.74 1.71
C VAL A 107 1.15 47.91 0.42
N ASP A 108 0.58 48.60 -0.57
CA ASP A 108 1.26 48.88 -1.82
C ASP A 108 2.20 50.10 -1.72
N ALA A 109 2.93 50.39 -2.79
CA ALA A 109 3.89 51.49 -2.81
C ALA A 109 3.27 52.89 -2.70
N SER A 110 1.96 53.02 -2.91
CA SER A 110 1.22 54.27 -2.66
C SER A 110 0.78 54.42 -1.19
N GLY A 111 1.00 53.39 -0.37
CA GLY A 111 0.55 53.33 1.02
C GLY A 111 -0.89 52.84 1.16
N ALA A 112 -1.55 52.41 0.08
CA ALA A 112 -2.91 51.90 0.15
C ALA A 112 -2.92 50.43 0.64
N ALA A 113 -3.88 50.12 1.51
CA ALA A 113 -4.09 48.76 1.99
C ALA A 113 -4.81 47.93 0.91
N GLN A 114 -4.24 46.78 0.60
CA GLN A 114 -4.73 45.83 -0.38
C GLN A 114 -5.00 44.48 0.29
N GLN A 115 -5.94 43.73 -0.26
CA GLN A 115 -6.23 42.38 0.19
C GLN A 115 -6.68 41.47 -0.95
N ALA A 116 -6.46 40.18 -0.79
CA ALA A 116 -6.97 39.15 -1.70
C ALA A 116 -7.22 37.85 -0.96
N GLU A 117 -8.24 37.11 -1.41
CA GLU A 117 -8.52 35.77 -0.92
C GLU A 117 -7.81 34.71 -1.78
N PHE A 118 -7.37 33.63 -1.14
CA PHE A 118 -6.92 32.43 -1.84
C PHE A 118 -7.46 31.19 -1.13
N LEU A 119 -7.72 30.14 -1.92
CA LEU A 119 -8.16 28.83 -1.43
C LEU A 119 -7.00 27.85 -1.61
N ILE A 120 -6.63 27.14 -0.55
CA ILE A 120 -5.81 25.95 -0.72
C ILE A 120 -6.71 24.88 -1.30
N LYS A 121 -6.52 24.55 -2.57
CA LYS A 121 -7.28 23.46 -3.20
C LYS A 121 -7.06 22.18 -2.39
N PRO A 122 -8.12 21.43 -2.05
CA PRO A 122 -7.94 20.07 -1.55
C PRO A 122 -7.09 19.32 -2.56
N THR A 123 -5.95 18.80 -2.13
CA THR A 123 -5.28 17.75 -2.91
C THR A 123 -6.19 16.52 -2.79
N PRO A 124 -6.71 15.96 -3.90
CA PRO A 124 -7.44 14.70 -3.83
C PRO A 124 -6.51 13.68 -3.20
N GLN A 125 -6.80 13.27 -1.97
CA GLN A 125 -6.06 12.20 -1.33
C GLN A 125 -6.70 10.90 -1.82
N GLU A 126 -5.95 10.10 -2.57
CA GLU A 126 -6.46 8.81 -3.03
C GLU A 126 -6.87 7.98 -1.82
N HIS A 127 -8.07 7.41 -1.86
CA HIS A 127 -8.52 6.54 -0.79
C HIS A 127 -7.68 5.26 -0.80
N PRO A 128 -7.24 4.74 0.36
CA PRO A 128 -6.63 3.44 0.41
C PRO A 128 -7.58 2.38 -0.17
N THR A 129 -7.01 1.36 -0.77
CA THR A 129 -7.75 0.19 -1.26
C THR A 129 -7.39 -1.03 -0.41
N VAL A 130 -8.28 -2.02 -0.39
CA VAL A 130 -8.07 -3.28 0.33
C VAL A 130 -8.40 -4.46 -0.58
N ARG A 131 -7.64 -5.55 -0.47
CA ARG A 131 -7.89 -6.84 -1.14
C ARG A 131 -7.85 -7.97 -0.14
N LEU A 132 -8.75 -8.94 -0.30
CA LEU A 132 -8.76 -10.19 0.44
C LEU A 132 -7.84 -11.22 -0.23
N ALA A 133 -7.09 -11.97 0.58
CA ALA A 133 -6.33 -13.14 0.15
C ALA A 133 -6.46 -14.29 1.16
N PRO A 134 -6.52 -15.56 0.71
CA PRO A 134 -6.54 -15.97 -0.70
C PRO A 134 -7.90 -15.67 -1.37
N GLN A 135 -7.90 -15.59 -2.71
CA GLN A 135 -9.10 -15.54 -3.55
C GLN A 135 -9.51 -16.96 -3.94
N ALA A 136 -9.83 -17.78 -2.95
CA ALA A 136 -10.17 -19.19 -3.10
C ALA A 136 -11.47 -19.54 -2.35
N VAL A 137 -11.97 -20.75 -2.59
CA VAL A 137 -12.95 -21.36 -1.69
C VAL A 137 -12.23 -21.68 -0.38
N LEU A 138 -12.71 -21.13 0.73
CA LEU A 138 -12.12 -21.41 2.04
C LEU A 138 -12.68 -22.71 2.60
N PRO A 139 -11.87 -23.59 3.21
CA PRO A 139 -12.43 -24.72 3.95
C PRO A 139 -13.22 -24.22 5.17
N ALA A 140 -14.19 -25.02 5.64
CA ALA A 140 -15.02 -24.62 6.78
C ALA A 140 -14.22 -24.42 8.09
N ASN A 141 -13.06 -25.08 8.19
CA ASN A 141 -12.11 -24.95 9.27
C ASN A 141 -10.90 -24.05 8.94
N ALA A 142 -11.04 -23.13 7.97
CA ALA A 142 -9.98 -22.19 7.62
C ALA A 142 -9.49 -21.44 8.88
N LEU A 143 -8.18 -21.26 9.01
CA LEU A 143 -7.60 -20.64 10.21
C LEU A 143 -7.50 -19.13 10.10
N LYS A 144 -7.16 -18.61 8.92
CA LYS A 144 -6.85 -17.20 8.73
C LYS A 144 -7.02 -16.76 7.29
N PHE A 145 -7.07 -15.45 7.11
CA PHE A 145 -6.97 -14.78 5.83
C PHE A 145 -6.18 -13.48 5.97
N TYR A 146 -5.89 -12.85 4.84
CA TYR A 146 -5.09 -11.63 4.77
C TYR A 146 -5.89 -10.49 4.13
N LEU A 147 -5.75 -9.30 4.72
CA LEU A 147 -6.18 -8.05 4.11
C LEU A 147 -4.95 -7.27 3.66
N HIS A 148 -4.85 -7.04 2.35
CA HIS A 148 -3.78 -6.26 1.73
C HIS A 148 -4.27 -4.87 1.39
N PHE A 149 -3.73 -3.87 2.07
CA PHE A 149 -4.02 -2.46 1.88
C PHE A 149 -2.99 -1.79 0.97
N SER A 150 -3.37 -0.74 0.24
CA SER A 150 -2.42 0.07 -0.53
C SER A 150 -1.55 0.98 0.33
N GLU A 151 -2.00 1.29 1.55
CA GLU A 151 -1.33 2.14 2.54
C GLU A 151 -1.20 1.44 3.90
N PRO A 152 -0.27 1.90 4.77
CA PRO A 152 -0.26 1.47 6.16
C PRO A 152 -1.55 1.93 6.87
N MET A 153 -2.22 1.03 7.58
CA MET A 153 -3.53 1.32 8.20
C MET A 153 -3.46 1.57 9.71
N GLU A 154 -4.46 2.26 10.26
CA GLU A 154 -4.67 2.36 11.70
C GLU A 154 -4.77 0.97 12.33
N GLN A 155 -4.03 0.78 13.42
CA GLN A 155 -3.94 -0.48 14.17
C GLN A 155 -4.66 -0.36 15.53
N GLY A 156 -4.94 -1.48 16.17
CA GLY A 156 -5.59 -1.59 17.47
C GLY A 156 -7.12 -1.58 17.42
N ILE A 157 -7.70 -1.49 16.22
CA ILE A 157 -9.14 -1.26 16.01
C ILE A 157 -9.80 -2.25 15.04
N PHE A 158 -9.07 -3.28 14.59
CA PHE A 158 -9.52 -4.11 13.46
C PHE A 158 -10.86 -4.82 13.72
N LEU A 159 -11.14 -5.24 14.97
CA LEU A 159 -12.41 -5.86 15.34
C LEU A 159 -13.60 -4.91 15.18
N ASP A 160 -13.39 -3.61 15.39
CA ASP A 160 -14.43 -2.58 15.18
C ASP A 160 -14.62 -2.25 13.69
N ARG A 161 -13.70 -2.70 12.83
CA ARG A 161 -13.66 -2.37 11.40
C ARG A 161 -13.99 -3.55 10.49
N LEU A 162 -14.14 -4.74 11.05
CA LEU A 162 -14.48 -5.95 10.32
C LEU A 162 -15.81 -6.51 10.80
N ARG A 163 -16.62 -6.95 9.84
CA ARG A 163 -17.81 -7.76 10.11
C ARG A 163 -17.81 -8.97 9.21
N LEU A 164 -18.21 -10.11 9.75
CA LEU A 164 -18.47 -11.31 8.96
C LEU A 164 -19.98 -11.53 8.91
N LEU A 165 -20.52 -11.70 7.71
CA LEU A 165 -21.93 -12.00 7.49
C LEU A 165 -22.07 -13.42 6.94
N ASP A 166 -23.11 -14.12 7.38
CA ASP A 166 -23.50 -15.43 6.84
C ASP A 166 -24.25 -15.30 5.51
N GLY A 167 -24.71 -16.45 4.98
CA GLY A 167 -25.41 -16.53 3.70
C GLY A 167 -26.76 -15.80 3.66
N ASP A 168 -27.36 -15.53 4.82
CA ASP A 168 -28.60 -14.78 4.97
C ASP A 168 -28.35 -13.28 5.26
N GLY A 169 -27.07 -12.88 5.32
CA GLY A 169 -26.64 -11.52 5.61
C GLY A 169 -26.66 -11.16 7.10
N LYS A 170 -26.82 -12.13 7.99
CA LYS A 170 -26.77 -11.93 9.44
C LYS A 170 -25.32 -11.95 9.91
N GLU A 171 -25.00 -11.11 10.89
CA GLU A 171 -23.66 -11.02 11.44
C GLU A 171 -23.29 -12.27 12.26
N VAL A 172 -22.13 -12.85 11.94
CA VAL A 172 -21.50 -13.92 12.71
C VAL A 172 -20.81 -13.27 13.90
N ILE A 173 -21.28 -13.59 15.11
CA ILE A 173 -20.76 -13.01 16.36
C ILE A 173 -19.42 -13.67 16.74
N GLY A 174 -18.48 -12.85 17.24
CA GLY A 174 -17.16 -13.28 17.69
C GLY A 174 -16.38 -14.14 16.69
N PRO A 175 -16.30 -13.79 15.39
CA PRO A 175 -15.75 -14.69 14.37
C PRO A 175 -14.23 -14.72 14.38
N PHE A 176 -13.57 -13.72 14.98
CA PHE A 176 -12.13 -13.52 14.91
C PHE A 176 -11.46 -13.64 16.28
N ARG A 177 -10.19 -14.05 16.27
CA ARG A 177 -9.31 -13.99 17.44
C ARG A 177 -8.90 -12.54 17.71
N GLU A 178 -8.88 -12.13 18.98
CA GLU A 178 -8.40 -10.80 19.40
C GLU A 178 -6.86 -10.68 19.37
N THR A 179 -6.24 -10.99 18.25
CA THR A 179 -4.79 -10.86 18.06
C THR A 179 -4.52 -10.22 16.72
N GLU A 180 -3.91 -9.03 16.77
CA GLU A 180 -3.64 -8.22 15.60
C GLU A 180 -2.21 -8.45 15.11
N LEU A 181 -2.05 -8.94 13.88
CA LEU A 181 -0.74 -9.25 13.30
C LEU A 181 -0.55 -8.51 11.97
N TRP A 182 0.13 -7.38 12.04
CA TRP A 182 0.49 -6.58 10.87
C TRP A 182 1.86 -6.97 10.31
N SER A 183 2.02 -6.87 8.98
CA SER A 183 3.33 -6.82 8.36
C SER A 183 4.12 -5.58 8.82
N PRO A 184 5.46 -5.59 8.73
CA PRO A 184 6.29 -4.46 9.17
C PRO A 184 5.98 -3.13 8.47
N ASP A 185 5.50 -3.17 7.24
CA ASP A 185 5.08 -1.97 6.48
C ASP A 185 3.65 -1.50 6.82
N GLY A 186 2.93 -2.21 7.69
CA GLY A 186 1.56 -1.92 8.08
C GLY A 186 0.51 -2.13 6.98
N LYS A 187 0.87 -2.76 5.86
CA LYS A 187 -0.01 -2.91 4.69
C LYS A 187 -0.72 -4.26 4.60
N ARG A 188 -0.32 -5.25 5.38
CA ARG A 188 -0.97 -6.57 5.42
C ARG A 188 -1.39 -6.90 6.85
N LEU A 189 -2.69 -7.08 7.06
CA LEU A 189 -3.23 -7.63 8.29
C LEU A 189 -3.50 -9.12 8.13
N THR A 190 -2.99 -9.93 9.06
CA THR A 190 -3.39 -11.34 9.20
C THR A 190 -4.55 -11.42 10.18
N VAL A 191 -5.70 -11.91 9.72
CA VAL A 191 -6.90 -12.07 10.54
C VAL A 191 -7.12 -13.54 10.79
N TRP A 192 -7.07 -13.95 12.05
CA TRP A 192 -7.35 -15.32 12.45
C TRP A 192 -8.83 -15.47 12.81
N PHE A 193 -9.44 -16.55 12.34
CA PHE A 193 -10.73 -16.95 12.85
C PHE A 193 -10.61 -17.41 14.30
N HIS A 194 -11.73 -17.39 15.03
CA HIS A 194 -11.75 -17.72 16.45
C HIS A 194 -11.31 -19.17 16.69
N PRO A 195 -10.16 -19.42 17.36
CA PRO A 195 -9.54 -20.75 17.40
C PRO A 195 -10.40 -21.79 18.13
N GLY A 196 -11.19 -21.37 19.14
CA GLY A 196 -12.08 -22.26 19.88
C GLY A 196 -13.28 -22.78 19.08
N ARG A 197 -13.52 -22.25 17.88
CA ARG A 197 -14.62 -22.63 16.98
C ARG A 197 -14.14 -23.27 15.68
N GLN A 198 -12.82 -23.42 15.51
CA GLN A 198 -12.21 -24.10 14.37
C GLN A 198 -11.84 -25.55 14.67
N LYS A 199 -11.67 -25.88 15.96
CA LYS A 199 -11.33 -27.23 16.37
C LYS A 199 -12.57 -28.10 16.63
N THR A 200 -12.47 -29.37 16.30
CA THR A 200 -13.43 -30.40 16.70
C THR A 200 -13.35 -30.66 18.21
N GLY A 201 -14.49 -30.94 18.87
CA GLY A 201 -14.52 -31.32 20.30
C GLY A 201 -14.12 -30.24 21.30
N VAL A 202 -14.13 -28.95 20.90
CA VAL A 202 -14.01 -27.82 21.83
C VAL A 202 -15.41 -27.30 22.14
N ASN A 203 -15.76 -27.19 23.41
CA ASN A 203 -17.11 -26.80 23.89
C ASN A 203 -17.69 -25.59 23.13
N LEU A 204 -16.86 -24.60 22.81
CA LEU A 204 -17.34 -23.38 22.13
C LEU A 204 -17.83 -23.63 20.70
N ASN A 205 -17.27 -24.59 19.96
CA ASN A 205 -17.76 -24.98 18.64
C ASN A 205 -19.10 -25.73 18.75
N GLU A 206 -19.27 -26.52 19.80
CA GLU A 206 -20.52 -27.26 20.07
C GLU A 206 -21.64 -26.31 20.55
N ASP A 207 -21.28 -25.30 21.35
CA ASP A 207 -22.21 -24.35 21.96
C ASP A 207 -22.60 -23.19 21.02
N GLU A 208 -21.66 -22.65 20.24
CA GLU A 208 -21.87 -21.47 19.37
C GLU A 208 -21.86 -21.79 17.86
N GLY A 209 -21.50 -23.02 17.49
CA GLY A 209 -21.34 -23.45 16.10
C GLY A 209 -20.05 -22.94 15.43
N PRO A 210 -19.74 -23.42 14.21
CA PRO A 210 -18.54 -23.01 13.48
C PRO A 210 -18.62 -21.54 13.06
N VAL A 211 -17.45 -20.92 12.84
CA VAL A 211 -17.40 -19.55 12.29
C VAL A 211 -17.86 -19.52 10.83
N LEU A 212 -17.43 -20.53 10.06
CA LEU A 212 -17.78 -20.69 8.65
C LEU A 212 -18.60 -21.96 8.47
N TYR A 213 -19.81 -21.80 7.94
CA TYR A 213 -20.66 -22.95 7.61
C TYR A 213 -20.31 -23.50 6.23
N ALA A 214 -20.02 -24.80 6.15
CA ALA A 214 -19.72 -25.50 4.92
C ALA A 214 -20.85 -25.31 3.89
N LYS A 215 -20.47 -25.14 2.61
CA LYS A 215 -21.38 -24.98 1.46
C LYS A 215 -22.26 -23.72 1.52
N MET A 216 -21.97 -22.81 2.44
CA MET A 216 -22.61 -21.49 2.51
C MET A 216 -21.69 -20.39 1.99
N LYS A 217 -22.30 -19.32 1.49
CA LYS A 217 -21.60 -18.07 1.18
C LYS A 217 -21.44 -17.25 2.44
N HIS A 218 -20.33 -16.54 2.54
CA HIS A 218 -20.11 -15.55 3.59
C HIS A 218 -19.61 -14.25 2.96
N THR A 219 -19.85 -13.13 3.65
CA THR A 219 -19.35 -11.82 3.24
C THR A 219 -18.49 -11.23 4.34
N LEU A 220 -17.22 -10.96 4.05
CA LEU A 220 -16.40 -10.08 4.89
C LEU A 220 -16.69 -8.62 4.50
N VAL A 221 -17.05 -7.80 5.47
CA VAL A 221 -17.22 -6.36 5.31
C VAL A 221 -16.06 -5.64 6.01
N VAL A 222 -15.33 -4.84 5.24
CA VAL A 222 -14.31 -3.91 5.74
C VAL A 222 -14.91 -2.52 5.74
N LEU A 223 -15.07 -1.92 6.92
CA LEU A 223 -15.78 -0.64 7.06
C LEU A 223 -15.00 0.51 6.39
N GLY A 224 -15.72 1.33 5.62
CA GLY A 224 -15.18 2.48 4.88
C GLY A 224 -14.55 3.54 5.79
N SER A 225 -14.90 3.56 7.07
CA SER A 225 -14.34 4.45 8.07
C SER A 225 -12.93 4.05 8.55
N TRP A 226 -12.39 2.90 8.13
CA TRP A 226 -11.02 2.51 8.49
C TRP A 226 -10.02 3.42 7.78
N ARG A 227 -9.18 4.10 8.56
CA ARG A 227 -8.20 5.08 8.06
C ARG A 227 -6.81 4.51 7.91
N SER A 228 -6.06 5.08 6.98
CA SER A 228 -4.60 4.94 6.91
C SER A 228 -3.93 5.66 8.07
N THR A 229 -2.65 5.39 8.31
CA THR A 229 -1.84 6.13 9.30
C THR A 229 -1.68 7.61 8.94
N HIS A 230 -1.98 8.00 7.69
CA HIS A 230 -2.06 9.38 7.23
C HIS A 230 -3.44 10.02 7.45
N GLY A 231 -4.39 9.29 8.05
CA GLY A 231 -5.74 9.77 8.38
C GLY A 231 -6.77 9.62 7.25
N VAL A 232 -6.42 8.97 6.13
CA VAL A 232 -7.32 8.83 4.97
C VAL A 232 -8.17 7.58 5.11
N ALA A 233 -9.50 7.74 5.12
CA ALA A 233 -10.43 6.62 5.19
C ALA A 233 -10.55 5.86 3.86
N LEU A 234 -10.84 4.56 3.90
CA LEU A 234 -11.26 3.77 2.72
C LEU A 234 -12.45 4.42 1.97
N GLY A 235 -13.28 5.18 2.68
CA GLY A 235 -14.39 5.97 2.15
C GLY A 235 -15.71 5.21 2.11
N LYS A 236 -15.77 4.07 1.43
CA LYS A 236 -16.95 3.20 1.37
C LYS A 236 -16.64 1.82 1.93
N ASP A 237 -17.65 1.15 2.47
CA ASP A 237 -17.53 -0.24 2.90
C ASP A 237 -17.12 -1.12 1.71
N VAL A 238 -16.08 -1.92 1.91
CA VAL A 238 -15.61 -2.88 0.93
C VAL A 238 -16.10 -4.25 1.34
N ARG A 239 -16.71 -4.97 0.40
CA ARG A 239 -17.36 -6.27 0.64
C ARG A 239 -16.64 -7.34 -0.16
N PHE A 240 -16.29 -8.44 0.50
CA PHE A 240 -15.70 -9.62 -0.11
C PHE A 240 -16.62 -10.81 0.10
N ASP A 241 -17.27 -11.26 -0.96
CA ASP A 241 -18.06 -12.48 -0.94
C ASP A 241 -17.15 -13.67 -1.26
N PHE A 242 -17.22 -14.71 -0.44
CA PHE A 242 -16.48 -15.95 -0.67
C PHE A 242 -17.33 -17.18 -0.36
N GLN A 243 -16.96 -18.29 -1.00
CA GLN A 243 -17.60 -19.58 -0.79
C GLN A 243 -16.82 -20.38 0.25
N VAL A 244 -17.55 -21.18 1.02
CA VAL A 244 -16.97 -22.08 2.01
C VAL A 244 -17.19 -23.52 1.53
N GLY A 245 -16.09 -24.28 1.44
CA GLY A 245 -16.08 -25.71 1.11
C GLY A 245 -16.36 -26.59 2.32
N ASP A 246 -16.14 -27.89 2.18
CA ASP A 246 -16.11 -28.79 3.33
C ASP A 246 -14.87 -28.49 4.21
N ALA A 247 -14.86 -28.93 5.47
CA ALA A 247 -13.68 -28.84 6.32
C ALA A 247 -12.55 -29.71 5.76
N ASP A 248 -11.31 -29.24 5.93
CA ASP A 248 -10.13 -29.93 5.43
C ASP A 248 -9.26 -30.46 6.58
N HIS A 249 -9.13 -31.78 6.60
CA HIS A 249 -8.35 -32.53 7.57
C HIS A 249 -7.23 -33.33 6.88
N ALA A 250 -7.04 -33.14 5.58
CA ALA A 250 -6.00 -33.81 4.82
C ALA A 250 -4.68 -33.04 4.95
N GLN A 251 -3.57 -33.78 4.96
CA GLN A 251 -2.27 -33.15 4.90
C GLN A 251 -1.93 -32.78 3.45
N PRO A 252 -1.41 -31.56 3.18
CA PRO A 252 -0.86 -31.23 1.88
C PRO A 252 0.32 -32.15 1.57
N HIS A 253 0.42 -32.60 0.31
CA HIS A 253 1.45 -33.57 -0.05
C HIS A 253 2.09 -33.25 -1.39
N MET A 254 3.38 -32.94 -1.35
CA MET A 254 4.16 -32.46 -2.50
C MET A 254 4.21 -33.42 -3.71
N LYS A 255 3.89 -34.71 -3.54
CA LYS A 255 3.76 -35.66 -4.69
C LYS A 255 2.56 -35.36 -5.57
N ARG A 256 1.53 -34.69 -5.04
CA ARG A 256 0.30 -34.36 -5.74
C ARG A 256 0.44 -33.08 -6.58
N TRP A 257 1.53 -32.34 -6.40
CA TRP A 257 1.82 -31.13 -7.18
C TRP A 257 2.27 -31.47 -8.59
N GLU A 258 1.76 -30.71 -9.55
CA GLU A 258 2.18 -30.77 -10.95
C GLU A 258 3.28 -29.73 -11.20
N ILE A 259 4.45 -30.20 -11.65
CA ILE A 259 5.59 -29.33 -11.95
C ILE A 259 5.76 -29.24 -13.46
N SER A 260 5.47 -28.06 -14.01
CA SER A 260 5.74 -27.73 -15.40
C SER A 260 7.16 -27.19 -15.52
N ALA A 261 8.07 -28.07 -15.91
CA ALA A 261 9.48 -27.73 -16.06
C ALA A 261 9.70 -26.75 -17.24
N PRO A 262 10.60 -25.77 -17.08
CA PRO A 262 10.88 -24.80 -18.13
C PRO A 262 11.82 -25.37 -19.20
N LYS A 263 11.80 -24.78 -20.39
CA LYS A 263 12.71 -25.18 -21.47
C LYS A 263 14.16 -24.78 -21.16
N SER A 264 15.08 -25.72 -21.39
CA SER A 264 16.53 -25.52 -21.33
C SER A 264 16.99 -24.43 -22.31
N GLY A 265 18.01 -23.67 -21.91
CA GLY A 265 18.52 -22.52 -22.67
C GLY A 265 17.60 -21.29 -22.66
N THR A 266 16.49 -21.31 -21.92
CA THR A 266 15.54 -20.18 -21.84
C THR A 266 15.42 -19.63 -20.42
N ARG A 267 14.76 -18.47 -20.29
CA ARG A 267 14.33 -17.91 -19.00
C ARG A 267 12.84 -18.11 -18.75
N GLU A 268 12.23 -19.13 -19.37
CA GLU A 268 10.85 -19.50 -19.08
C GLU A 268 10.67 -19.79 -17.59
N SER A 269 9.50 -19.47 -17.04
CA SER A 269 9.25 -19.69 -15.62
C SER A 269 9.06 -21.18 -15.34
N LEU A 270 9.63 -21.66 -14.24
CA LEU A 270 9.17 -22.88 -13.59
C LEU A 270 7.77 -22.61 -13.05
N VAL A 271 6.81 -23.51 -13.30
CA VAL A 271 5.44 -23.40 -12.76
C VAL A 271 5.11 -24.65 -11.95
N VAL A 272 4.60 -24.43 -10.74
CA VAL A 272 4.14 -25.47 -9.82
C VAL A 272 2.67 -25.24 -9.57
N HIS A 273 1.83 -26.21 -9.91
CA HIS A 273 0.42 -26.23 -9.55
C HIS A 273 0.22 -27.12 -8.33
N PHE A 274 -0.40 -26.57 -7.30
CA PHE A 274 -0.80 -27.30 -6.11
C PHE A 274 -2.14 -27.97 -6.35
N ASP A 275 -2.36 -29.10 -5.68
CA ASP A 275 -3.62 -29.84 -5.74
C ASP A 275 -4.73 -29.20 -4.90
N GLU A 276 -4.38 -28.24 -4.05
CA GLU A 276 -5.26 -27.46 -3.20
C GLU A 276 -4.68 -26.06 -2.92
N PRO A 277 -5.50 -25.06 -2.56
CA PRO A 277 -5.02 -23.75 -2.16
C PRO A 277 -4.09 -23.82 -0.94
N LEU A 278 -2.86 -23.33 -1.10
CA LEU A 278 -1.93 -23.17 0.01
C LEU A 278 -1.92 -21.73 0.52
N ASP A 279 -1.36 -21.52 1.72
CA ASP A 279 -1.28 -20.18 2.31
C ASP A 279 -0.40 -19.23 1.48
N THR A 280 -1.04 -18.24 0.83
CA THR A 280 -0.36 -17.32 -0.09
C THR A 280 0.79 -16.52 0.53
N ALA A 281 0.72 -16.19 1.83
CA ALA A 281 1.78 -15.47 2.51
C ALA A 281 2.96 -16.38 2.86
N VAL A 282 2.70 -17.65 3.18
CA VAL A 282 3.73 -18.64 3.51
C VAL A 282 4.46 -19.11 2.24
N ILE A 283 3.74 -19.41 1.14
CA ILE A 283 4.34 -19.88 -0.12
C ILE A 283 5.46 -18.97 -0.61
N THR A 284 5.29 -17.65 -0.46
CA THR A 284 6.23 -16.62 -0.95
C THR A 284 7.67 -16.84 -0.48
N GLY A 285 7.87 -17.40 0.71
CA GLY A 285 9.19 -17.72 1.26
C GLY A 285 9.48 -19.21 1.44
N ALA A 286 8.52 -20.08 1.12
CA ALA A 286 8.60 -21.50 1.46
C ALA A 286 9.18 -22.38 0.34
N LEU A 287 9.28 -21.88 -0.90
CA LEU A 287 9.76 -22.66 -2.04
C LEU A 287 11.12 -22.16 -2.54
N ARG A 288 12.03 -23.10 -2.78
CA ARG A 288 13.37 -22.84 -3.33
C ARG A 288 13.68 -23.82 -4.45
N VAL A 289 14.46 -23.39 -5.42
CA VAL A 289 14.95 -24.26 -6.48
C VAL A 289 16.45 -24.46 -6.28
N LYS A 290 16.91 -25.71 -6.33
CA LYS A 290 18.32 -26.06 -6.19
C LYS A 290 18.84 -26.83 -7.39
N SER A 291 20.12 -26.63 -7.68
CA SER A 291 20.93 -27.42 -8.61
C SER A 291 22.05 -28.06 -7.81
N GLY A 292 21.86 -29.30 -7.37
CA GLY A 292 22.74 -29.94 -6.38
C GLY A 292 22.70 -29.19 -5.05
N ALA A 293 23.87 -28.82 -4.51
CA ALA A 293 23.96 -28.12 -3.23
C ALA A 293 23.70 -26.60 -3.29
N SER A 294 23.51 -26.03 -4.48
CA SER A 294 23.39 -24.59 -4.68
C SER A 294 21.96 -24.16 -4.99
N ASP A 295 21.52 -23.07 -4.37
CA ASP A 295 20.27 -22.40 -4.71
C ASP A 295 20.37 -21.75 -6.10
N VAL A 296 19.31 -21.90 -6.90
CA VAL A 296 19.15 -21.19 -8.17
C VAL A 296 18.71 -19.76 -7.88
N VAL A 297 19.40 -18.79 -8.47
CA VAL A 297 19.03 -17.38 -8.32
C VAL A 297 17.84 -17.04 -9.20
N LEU A 298 16.71 -16.76 -8.55
CA LEU A 298 15.47 -16.35 -9.19
C LEU A 298 15.44 -14.83 -9.37
N ALA A 299 14.99 -14.36 -10.53
CA ALA A 299 14.77 -12.95 -10.79
C ALA A 299 13.45 -12.45 -10.19
N ASP A 300 12.43 -13.30 -10.22
CA ASP A 300 11.09 -13.01 -9.69
C ASP A 300 10.39 -14.33 -9.34
N SER A 301 9.49 -14.29 -8.37
CA SER A 301 8.59 -15.39 -8.05
C SER A 301 7.21 -14.85 -7.71
N ARG A 302 6.17 -15.58 -8.12
CA ARG A 302 4.78 -15.15 -7.98
C ARG A 302 3.92 -16.29 -7.48
N VAL A 303 3.02 -15.95 -6.57
CA VAL A 303 1.94 -16.81 -6.11
C VAL A 303 0.64 -16.32 -6.76
N SER A 304 -0.18 -17.22 -7.27
CA SER A 304 -1.51 -16.87 -7.76
C SER A 304 -2.41 -16.41 -6.62
N ALA A 305 -3.39 -15.55 -6.91
CA ALA A 305 -4.25 -14.98 -5.87
C ALA A 305 -5.07 -16.04 -5.11
N ASP A 306 -5.38 -17.16 -5.75
CA ASP A 306 -6.08 -18.31 -5.19
C ASP A 306 -5.17 -19.29 -4.43
N GLY A 307 -3.85 -19.07 -4.44
CA GLY A 307 -2.89 -19.96 -3.76
C GLY A 307 -2.73 -21.33 -4.43
N LEU A 308 -3.21 -21.52 -5.67
CA LEU A 308 -3.11 -22.79 -6.41
C LEU A 308 -1.85 -22.92 -7.28
N GLN A 309 -1.10 -21.83 -7.47
CA GLN A 309 0.06 -21.82 -8.35
C GLN A 309 1.19 -20.98 -7.77
N TRP A 310 2.40 -21.51 -7.86
CA TRP A 310 3.63 -20.74 -7.71
C TRP A 310 4.44 -20.79 -9.00
N SER A 311 5.05 -19.67 -9.36
CA SER A 311 5.90 -19.59 -10.55
C SER A 311 7.18 -18.82 -10.24
N ALA A 312 8.28 -19.22 -10.86
CA ALA A 312 9.59 -18.63 -10.64
C ALA A 312 10.36 -18.47 -11.94
N THR A 313 10.80 -17.24 -12.20
CA THR A 313 11.60 -16.89 -13.38
C THR A 313 13.07 -16.83 -12.98
N PRO A 314 13.98 -17.55 -13.66
CA PRO A 314 15.39 -17.52 -13.28
C PRO A 314 16.06 -16.21 -13.72
N GLN A 315 17.13 -15.84 -13.02
CA GLN A 315 17.96 -14.71 -13.43
C GLN A 315 18.75 -15.02 -14.71
N GLN A 316 19.22 -16.26 -14.85
CA GLN A 316 19.96 -16.76 -16.02
C GLN A 316 19.16 -17.85 -16.74
N PRO A 317 19.41 -18.11 -18.04
CA PRO A 317 18.76 -19.21 -18.72
C PRO A 317 19.02 -20.55 -18.04
N TRP A 318 18.01 -21.41 -18.01
CA TRP A 318 18.11 -22.74 -17.39
C TRP A 318 19.14 -23.61 -18.13
N PRO A 319 20.16 -24.18 -17.46
CA PRO A 319 20.95 -25.24 -18.07
C PRO A 319 20.11 -26.50 -18.26
N SER A 320 20.53 -27.37 -19.20
CA SER A 320 19.99 -28.72 -19.34
C SER A 320 20.50 -29.57 -18.18
N ALA A 321 19.68 -29.72 -17.15
CA ALA A 321 20.05 -30.41 -15.91
C ALA A 321 18.81 -30.85 -15.13
N THR A 322 19.03 -31.73 -14.15
CA THR A 322 18.04 -32.05 -13.11
C THR A 322 18.15 -31.03 -11.99
N PHE A 323 17.01 -30.53 -11.55
CA PHE A 323 16.86 -29.59 -10.44
C PHE A 323 15.99 -30.18 -9.34
N GLU A 324 16.08 -29.59 -8.17
CA GLU A 324 15.27 -29.94 -7.00
C GLU A 324 14.40 -28.74 -6.59
N LEU A 325 13.10 -28.93 -6.54
CA LEU A 325 12.18 -28.04 -5.82
C LEU A 325 12.22 -28.44 -4.34
N HIS A 326 12.54 -27.49 -3.47
CA HIS A 326 12.55 -27.64 -2.01
C HIS A 326 11.39 -26.85 -1.42
N ALA A 327 10.65 -27.46 -0.50
CA ALA A 327 9.58 -26.81 0.26
C ALA A 327 9.95 -26.78 1.76
N GLU A 328 9.67 -25.67 2.45
CA GLU A 328 9.79 -25.61 3.90
C GLU A 328 8.74 -26.55 4.54
N PRO A 329 9.09 -27.37 5.55
CA PRO A 329 8.15 -28.31 6.18
C PRO A 329 6.91 -27.63 6.82
N THR A 330 7.05 -26.35 7.14
CA THR A 330 5.99 -25.50 7.71
C THR A 330 5.08 -24.88 6.66
N LEU A 331 5.28 -25.14 5.36
CA LEU A 331 4.32 -24.75 4.33
C LEU A 331 2.99 -25.43 4.61
N GLU A 332 1.93 -24.63 4.70
CA GLU A 332 0.60 -25.05 5.15
C GLU A 332 -0.51 -24.70 4.15
N ASP A 333 -1.59 -25.45 4.23
CA ASP A 333 -2.87 -25.17 3.58
C ASP A 333 -3.67 -24.09 4.34
N LEU A 334 -4.91 -23.83 3.90
CA LEU A 334 -5.78 -22.83 4.53
C LEU A 334 -6.39 -23.27 5.86
N ALA A 335 -6.41 -24.58 6.15
CA ALA A 335 -6.85 -25.18 7.42
C ALA A 335 -5.69 -25.34 8.42
N GLY A 336 -4.48 -24.94 8.04
CA GLY A 336 -3.26 -24.98 8.87
C GLY A 336 -2.60 -26.34 8.96
N ASN A 337 -2.96 -27.30 8.09
CA ASN A 337 -2.17 -28.51 7.98
C ASN A 337 -0.91 -28.19 7.18
N SER A 338 0.25 -28.54 7.72
CA SER A 338 1.54 -28.35 7.06
C SER A 338 2.05 -29.63 6.43
N LEU A 339 3.04 -29.52 5.54
CA LEU A 339 3.73 -30.68 4.97
C LEU A 339 4.25 -31.63 6.05
N GLU A 340 4.69 -31.09 7.20
CA GLU A 340 5.17 -31.84 8.36
C GLU A 340 4.08 -32.42 9.26
N LYS A 341 3.01 -31.66 9.55
CA LYS A 341 2.01 -32.05 10.56
C LYS A 341 0.61 -31.53 10.26
N LEU A 342 -0.41 -32.29 10.68
CA LEU A 342 -1.80 -31.83 10.70
C LEU A 342 -2.00 -30.76 11.79
N PHE A 343 -2.99 -29.88 11.58
CA PHE A 343 -3.38 -28.88 12.57
C PHE A 343 -4.07 -29.53 13.78
N GLU A 344 -5.01 -30.43 13.50
CA GLU A 344 -5.64 -31.28 14.50
C GLU A 344 -4.88 -32.61 14.57
N VAL A 345 -4.48 -33.00 15.76
CA VAL A 345 -3.80 -34.28 15.99
C VAL A 345 -4.49 -34.95 17.15
N ASP A 346 -5.02 -36.16 16.92
CA ASP A 346 -5.47 -37.01 18.01
C ASP A 346 -4.22 -37.46 18.78
N VAL A 347 -4.12 -37.05 20.05
CA VAL A 347 -2.92 -37.25 20.89
C VAL A 347 -2.63 -38.75 21.11
N SER A 348 -3.59 -39.62 20.79
CA SER A 348 -3.47 -41.08 20.85
C SER A 348 -2.83 -41.73 19.61
N GLU A 349 -2.73 -41.04 18.46
CA GLU A 349 -2.32 -41.62 17.17
C GLU A 349 -0.89 -41.28 16.73
N THR A 350 -0.05 -40.70 17.59
CA THR A 350 1.28 -40.17 17.22
C THR A 350 2.35 -41.24 16.92
N LYS A 351 1.96 -42.44 16.49
CA LYS A 351 2.89 -43.52 16.12
C LYS A 351 3.00 -43.64 14.61
N ASN A 352 4.17 -43.26 14.08
CA ASN A 352 4.64 -43.40 12.68
C ASN A 352 4.06 -42.41 11.65
N LEU A 353 4.31 -41.11 11.83
CA LEU A 353 4.26 -40.19 10.69
C LEU A 353 5.50 -40.40 9.81
N ALA A 354 5.30 -40.63 8.52
CA ALA A 354 6.39 -40.67 7.55
C ALA A 354 7.09 -39.30 7.49
N GLN A 355 8.40 -39.27 7.22
CA GLN A 355 9.09 -38.00 7.02
C GLN A 355 8.44 -37.24 5.85
N PRO A 356 8.13 -35.95 6.02
CA PRO A 356 7.45 -35.18 5.00
C PRO A 356 8.33 -35.10 3.75
N MET A 357 7.74 -35.37 2.59
CA MET A 357 8.46 -35.17 1.33
C MET A 357 8.53 -33.68 1.03
N ILE A 358 9.71 -33.11 1.26
CA ILE A 358 10.01 -31.68 1.09
C ILE A 358 10.88 -31.40 -0.14
N VAL A 359 11.21 -32.42 -0.93
CA VAL A 359 12.02 -32.31 -2.14
C VAL A 359 11.36 -33.04 -3.31
N ARG A 360 11.29 -32.40 -4.47
CA ARG A 360 10.84 -32.98 -5.75
C ARG A 360 11.79 -32.62 -6.88
N ASN A 361 12.24 -33.64 -7.60
CA ASN A 361 13.08 -33.45 -8.78
C ASN A 361 12.25 -33.08 -10.01
N PHE A 362 12.79 -32.21 -10.86
CA PHE A 362 12.30 -31.92 -12.21
C PHE A 362 13.48 -31.73 -13.18
N GLU A 363 13.25 -31.95 -14.47
CA GLU A 363 14.27 -31.84 -15.51
C GLU A 363 13.87 -30.79 -16.53
N THR A 364 14.83 -29.97 -16.94
CA THR A 364 14.62 -29.00 -18.02
C THR A 364 14.72 -29.69 -19.37
N HIS A 365 13.89 -29.28 -20.33
CA HIS A 365 13.76 -29.96 -21.63
C HIS A 365 14.26 -29.15 -22.82
#